data_AF-A0A953M4J3-F1
#
_entry.id   AF-A0A953M4J3-F1
#
_cell.length_a   1.000
_cell.length_b   1.000
_cell.length_c   1.000
_cell.angle_alpha   90.00
_cell.angle_beta   90.00
_cell.angle_gamma   90.00
#
_symmetry.space_group_name_H-M   'P 1'
#
loop_
_entity.id
_entity.type
_entity.pdbx_description
1 polymer ?
#
loop_
_entity_poly.entity_id
_entity_poly.type
_entity_poly.pdbx_seq_one_letter_code
_entity_poly.pdbx_strand_id
1 'polypeptide(L)'
;MNPSKVMRIAGREFASTVLTKGFIIGALVVPAMIAVVMPLVILLVNMAKPPADIGELAVIDRSGEVAGLVAERLDPEKIVEARHEQQ
;
A
#
# COMPACT_ATOMS: atom_id res chain seq x y z
N MET A 1 13.19 31.07 -36.05
CA MET A 1 12.68 29.69 -35.91
C MET A 1 11.32 29.62 -36.59
N ASN A 2 11.10 28.69 -37.52
CA ASN A 2 9.83 28.62 -38.26
C ASN A 2 8.90 27.61 -37.55
N PRO A 3 7.79 28.05 -36.93
CA PRO A 3 6.90 27.18 -36.15
C PRO A 3 6.24 26.08 -36.99
N SER A 4 5.96 26.34 -38.27
CA SER A 4 5.42 25.34 -39.19
C SER A 4 6.40 24.19 -39.42
N LYS A 5 7.71 24.53 -39.55
CA LYS A 5 8.77 23.52 -39.69
C LYS A 5 8.89 22.67 -38.41
N VAL A 6 8.82 23.30 -37.24
CA VAL A 6 8.88 22.60 -35.94
C VAL A 6 7.72 21.63 -35.80
N MET A 7 6.48 22.07 -36.05
CA MET A 7 5.31 21.22 -35.85
C MET A 7 5.28 20.03 -36.81
N ARG A 8 5.74 20.21 -38.05
CA ARG A 8 5.89 19.12 -39.02
C ARG A 8 6.92 18.08 -38.58
N ILE A 9 8.05 18.52 -38.03
CA ILE A 9 9.08 17.61 -37.52
C ILE A 9 8.55 16.88 -36.28
N ALA A 10 7.97 17.59 -35.32
CA ALA A 10 7.42 17.03 -34.10
C ALA A 10 6.34 15.98 -34.40
N GLY A 11 5.42 16.25 -35.34
CA GLY A 11 4.39 15.29 -35.74
C GLY A 11 4.96 13.99 -36.31
N ARG A 12 6.00 14.07 -37.15
CA ARG A 12 6.68 12.88 -37.71
C ARG A 12 7.36 12.05 -36.63
N GLU A 13 8.12 12.70 -35.76
CA GLU A 13 8.84 12.03 -34.67
C GLU A 13 7.86 11.38 -33.69
N PHE A 14 6.81 12.11 -33.30
CA PHE A 14 5.73 11.59 -32.46
C PHE A 14 5.06 10.36 -33.07
N ALA A 15 4.65 10.44 -34.35
CA ALA A 15 4.00 9.33 -35.02
C ALA A 15 4.89 8.09 -35.09
N SER A 16 6.19 8.26 -35.39
CA SER A 16 7.14 7.14 -35.47
C SER A 16 7.38 6.42 -34.15
N THR A 17 7.15 7.10 -33.02
CA THR A 17 7.33 6.56 -31.68
C THR A 17 6.01 6.01 -31.11
N VAL A 18 4.97 6.84 -31.11
CA VAL A 18 3.71 6.60 -30.39
C VAL A 18 2.79 5.65 -31.14
N LEU A 19 2.81 5.63 -32.47
CA LEU A 19 1.94 4.74 -33.25
C LEU A 19 2.49 3.32 -33.40
N THR A 20 3.62 3.01 -32.77
CA THR A 20 4.11 1.64 -32.71
C THR A 20 3.18 0.79 -31.86
N LYS A 21 2.95 -0.46 -32.26
CA LYS A 21 2.10 -1.39 -31.50
C LYS A 21 2.58 -1.52 -30.05
N GLY A 22 3.90 -1.61 -29.84
CA GLY A 22 4.52 -1.71 -28.51
C GLY A 22 4.23 -0.49 -27.65
N PHE A 23 4.35 0.73 -28.19
CA PHE A 23 4.05 1.95 -27.44
C PHE A 23 2.56 2.01 -27.08
N ILE A 24 1.65 1.77 -28.03
CA ILE A 24 0.20 1.81 -27.76
C ILE A 24 -0.19 0.79 -26.69
N ILE A 25 0.33 -0.43 -26.79
CA ILE A 25 0.09 -1.49 -25.80
C ILE A 25 0.63 -1.05 -24.44
N GLY A 26 1.88 -0.61 -24.35
CA GLY A 26 2.47 -0.16 -23.08
C GLY A 26 1.71 1.03 -22.47
N ALA A 27 1.37 2.03 -23.30
CA ALA A 27 0.69 3.25 -22.88
C ALA A 27 -0.75 3.02 -22.38
N LEU A 28 -1.42 1.95 -22.83
CA LEU A 28 -2.80 1.64 -22.42
C LEU A 28 -2.87 0.52 -21.39
N VAL A 29 -2.12 -0.57 -21.60
CA VAL A 29 -2.18 -1.76 -20.75
C VAL A 29 -1.62 -1.49 -19.36
N VAL A 30 -0.50 -0.76 -19.25
CA VAL A 30 0.11 -0.51 -17.93
C VAL A 30 -0.81 0.35 -17.05
N PRO A 31 -1.35 1.49 -17.51
CA PRO A 31 -2.31 2.26 -16.70
C PRO A 31 -3.60 1.49 -16.39
N ALA A 32 -4.14 0.74 -17.36
CA ALA A 32 -5.32 -0.08 -17.13
C ALA A 32 -5.07 -1.16 -16.08
N MET A 33 -3.92 -1.82 -16.14
CA MET A 33 -3.51 -2.81 -15.14
C MET A 33 -3.39 -2.17 -13.76
N ILE A 34 -2.74 -1.00 -13.64
CA ILE A 34 -2.64 -0.29 -12.35
C ILE A 34 -4.02 0.07 -11.82
N ALA A 35 -4.91 0.57 -12.68
CA ALA A 35 -6.28 0.95 -12.30
C ALA A 35 -7.10 -0.24 -11.77
N VAL A 36 -6.80 -1.47 -12.20
CA VAL A 36 -7.49 -2.69 -11.73
C VAL A 36 -6.79 -3.30 -10.52
N VAL A 37 -5.46 -3.40 -10.53
CA VAL A 37 -4.68 -4.07 -9.49
C VAL A 37 -4.70 -3.27 -8.19
N MET A 38 -4.59 -1.95 -8.23
CA MET A 38 -4.54 -1.13 -7.02
C MET A 38 -5.78 -1.27 -6.13
N PRO A 39 -7.02 -1.14 -6.65
CA PRO A 39 -8.22 -1.39 -5.85
C PRO A 39 -8.31 -2.82 -5.35
N LEU A 40 -7.88 -3.80 -6.16
CA LEU A 40 -7.89 -5.21 -5.76
C LEU A 40 -6.94 -5.45 -4.58
N VAL A 41 -5.75 -4.87 -4.59
CA VAL A 41 -4.81 -4.95 -3.47
C VAL A 41 -5.43 -4.38 -2.20
N ILE A 42 -6.04 -3.18 -2.27
CA ILE A 42 -6.70 -2.56 -1.11
C ILE A 42 -7.83 -3.46 -0.59
N LEU A 43 -8.66 -3.99 -1.49
CA LEU A 43 -9.75 -4.89 -1.13
C LEU A 43 -9.22 -6.15 -0.42
N LEU A 44 -8.21 -6.80 -0.99
CA LEU A 44 -7.63 -8.01 -0.43
C LEU A 44 -6.94 -7.77 0.92
N VAL A 45 -6.25 -6.64 1.08
CA VAL A 45 -5.64 -6.24 2.35
C VAL A 45 -6.70 -5.99 3.41
N ASN A 46 -7.80 -5.31 3.07
CA ASN A 46 -8.90 -5.05 4.01
C ASN A 46 -9.68 -6.32 4.37
N MET A 47 -9.73 -7.30 3.47
CA MET A 47 -10.33 -8.62 3.72
C MET A 47 -9.42 -9.56 4.49
N ALA A 48 -8.10 -9.34 4.44
CA ALA A 48 -7.15 -10.16 5.16
C ALA A 48 -7.40 -9.98 6.66
N LYS A 49 -7.71 -11.08 7.34
CA LYS A 49 -7.75 -11.07 8.80
C LYS A 49 -6.30 -10.83 9.28
N PRO A 50 -6.07 -9.88 10.20
CA PRO A 50 -4.78 -9.81 10.86
C PRO A 50 -4.45 -11.17 11.49
N PRO A 51 -3.16 -11.52 11.64
CA PRO A 51 -2.76 -12.69 12.40
C PRO A 51 -3.52 -12.74 13.74
N ALA A 52 -3.83 -13.94 14.23
CA ALA A 52 -4.48 -14.04 15.53
C ALA A 52 -3.60 -13.36 16.59
N ASP A 53 -4.11 -12.33 17.26
CA ASP A 53 -3.44 -11.61 18.35
C ASP A 53 -3.40 -12.45 19.66
N ILE A 54 -3.53 -13.78 19.55
CA ILE A 54 -3.65 -14.70 20.67
C ILE A 54 -2.34 -15.47 20.80
N GLY A 55 -1.70 -15.37 21.95
CA GLY A 55 -0.47 -16.07 22.29
C GLY A 55 -0.25 -16.15 23.79
N GLU A 56 0.74 -16.93 24.20
CA GLU A 56 1.17 -17.03 25.60
C GLU A 56 2.44 -16.21 25.81
N LEU A 57 2.46 -15.42 26.88
CA LEU A 57 3.62 -14.64 27.28
C LEU A 57 4.20 -15.18 28.59
N ALA A 58 5.40 -15.76 28.51
CA ALA A 58 6.16 -16.16 29.69
C ALA A 58 6.96 -14.96 30.22
N VAL A 59 6.70 -14.57 31.47
CA VAL A 59 7.41 -13.49 32.16
C VAL A 59 8.45 -14.08 33.11
N ILE A 60 9.74 -13.80 32.86
CA ILE A 60 10.85 -14.17 33.75
C ILE A 60 11.37 -12.88 34.36
N ASP A 61 10.97 -12.60 35.60
CA ASP A 61 11.34 -11.41 36.33
C ASP A 61 11.85 -11.77 37.74
N ARG A 62 12.99 -11.20 38.12
CA ARG A 62 13.58 -11.41 39.45
C ARG A 62 13.07 -10.40 40.47
N SER A 63 12.57 -9.24 40.05
CA SER A 63 12.03 -8.23 40.98
C SER A 63 10.58 -8.54 41.36
N GLY A 64 9.82 -9.19 40.48
CA GLY A 64 8.41 -9.52 40.69
C GLY A 64 7.46 -8.37 40.39
N GLU A 65 7.98 -7.24 39.90
CA GLU A 65 7.20 -6.03 39.62
C GLU A 65 6.56 -6.06 38.23
N VAL A 66 7.12 -6.85 37.30
CA VAL A 66 6.76 -6.78 35.87
C VAL A 66 5.47 -7.55 35.57
N ALA A 67 5.21 -8.67 36.23
CA ALA A 67 4.10 -9.55 35.89
C ALA A 67 2.72 -8.86 36.02
N GLY A 68 2.51 -8.10 37.11
CA GLY A 68 1.26 -7.36 37.32
C GLY A 68 1.06 -6.24 36.31
N LEU A 69 2.11 -5.48 36.02
CA LEU A 69 2.08 -4.40 35.03
C LEU A 69 1.81 -4.91 33.61
N VAL A 70 2.36 -6.07 33.26
CA VAL A 70 2.15 -6.70 31.97
C VAL A 70 0.72 -7.24 31.86
N ALA A 71 0.21 -7.88 32.92
CA ALA A 71 -1.17 -8.36 32.95
C ALA A 71 -2.19 -7.21 32.81
N GLU A 72 -1.97 -6.09 33.52
CA GLU A 72 -2.83 -4.91 33.44
C GLU A 72 -2.80 -4.26 32.06
N ARG A 73 -1.61 -4.10 31.46
CA ARG A 73 -1.48 -3.47 30.13
C ARG A 73 -1.97 -4.34 28.98
N LEU A 74 -1.89 -5.65 29.12
CA LEU A 74 -2.36 -6.60 28.11
C LEU A 74 -3.83 -6.99 28.30
N ASP A 75 -4.52 -6.40 29.28
CA ASP A 75 -5.96 -6.54 29.42
C ASP A 75 -6.67 -6.06 28.14
N PRO A 76 -7.55 -6.87 27.53
CA PRO A 76 -8.25 -6.52 26.30
C PRO A 76 -8.97 -5.17 26.36
N GLU A 77 -9.55 -4.81 27.51
CA GLU A 77 -10.27 -3.55 27.67
C GLU A 77 -9.31 -2.35 27.60
N LYS A 78 -8.12 -2.49 28.21
CA LYS A 78 -7.07 -1.47 28.20
C LYS A 78 -6.40 -1.30 26.85
N ILE A 79 -6.25 -2.38 26.09
CA ILE A 79 -5.73 -2.33 24.72
C ILE A 79 -6.69 -1.57 23.79
N VAL A 80 -8.01 -1.79 23.93
CA VAL A 80 -9.02 -1.08 23.15
C VAL A 80 -9.04 0.41 23.49
N GLU A 81 -9.02 0.75 24.79
CA GLU A 81 -8.93 2.14 25.29
C GLU A 81 -7.70 2.87 24.71
N ALA A 82 -6.51 2.27 24.79
CA ALA A 82 -5.28 2.85 24.26
C ALA A 82 -5.27 3.03 22.73
N ARG A 83 -5.98 2.19 21.95
CA ARG A 83 -6.10 2.35 20.49
C ARG A 83 -6.98 3.55 20.10
N HIS A 84 -7.98 3.89 20.91
CA HIS A 84 -8.87 5.02 20.65
C HIS A 84 -8.21 6.37 20.93
N GLU A 85 -7.27 6.44 21.87
CA GLU A 85 -6.53 7.67 22.18
C GLU A 85 -5.46 8.05 21.15
N GLN A 86 -5.05 7.11 20.29
CA GLN A 86 -3.98 7.31 19.30
C GLN A 86 -4.49 7.60 17.86
N GLN A 87 -5.80 7.59 17.63
CA GLN A 87 -6.44 7.93 16.36
C GLN A 87 -6.95 9.38 16.35
#